data_AF-A0A535JJB4-F1
#
_entry.id   AF-A0A535JJB4-F1
#
_cell.length_a   1.000
_cell.length_b   1.000
_cell.length_c   1.000
_cell.angle_alpha   90.00
_cell.angle_beta   90.00
_cell.angle_gamma   90.00
#
_symmetry.space_group_name_H-M   'P 1'
#
loop_
_entity.id
_entity.type
_entity.pdbx_description
1 polymer ?
#
loop_
_entity_poly.entity_id
_entity_poly.type
_entity_poly.pdbx_seq_one_letter_code
_entity_poly.pdbx_strand_id
1 'polypeptide(L)'
;MTQVLSALATHSLALVVYPGLLTILVFGLAAESVWRRVSLGGWYLRAPTRERPSAVVATVALFAVLVAVQLAAPFNPVPSAERNLIVAATVLAFTVWAELALTVDFVPDPGLLLLVQFCWLLAVLGPAVQPESLRPQVLGNVLVPSLLPVKVASGILYLLCVPALMRMWPLAPPADRRSRPRFDTARALCWFPYCGLFATLFFPPSADDALGVLRFFGITLAVAAALIVAGAAMLRRGPDAVRGLYRRAVAPYAAAVLFVVVITSVLMR
;
A
#
# COMPACT_ATOMS: atom_id res chain seq x y z
N MET A 1 -19.58 -29.99 10.15
CA MET A 1 -19.79 -29.62 8.73
C MET A 1 -20.31 -28.21 8.55
N THR A 2 -21.39 -27.80 9.23
CA THR A 2 -21.99 -26.45 9.09
C THR A 2 -21.01 -25.31 9.41
N GLN A 3 -20.23 -25.42 10.48
CA GLN A 3 -19.19 -24.42 10.83
C GLN A 3 -18.06 -24.32 9.79
N VAL A 4 -17.66 -25.44 9.20
CA VAL A 4 -16.63 -25.48 8.15
C VAL A 4 -17.16 -24.84 6.86
N LEU A 5 -18.40 -25.12 6.49
CA LEU A 5 -19.06 -24.52 5.34
C LEU A 5 -19.28 -23.02 5.52
N SER A 6 -19.67 -22.57 6.71
CA SER A 6 -19.81 -21.13 7.00
C SER A 6 -18.46 -20.41 6.99
N ALA A 7 -17.41 -21.03 7.53
CA ALA A 7 -16.05 -20.50 7.47
C ALA A 7 -15.54 -20.41 6.02
N LEU A 8 -15.72 -21.47 5.22
CA LEU A 8 -15.38 -21.45 3.79
C LEU A 8 -16.16 -20.37 3.04
N ALA A 9 -17.46 -20.23 3.30
CA ALA A 9 -18.28 -19.23 2.62
C ALA A 9 -17.83 -17.80 2.93
N THR A 10 -17.58 -17.49 4.21
CA THR A 10 -17.13 -16.15 4.65
C THR A 10 -15.76 -15.80 4.11
N HIS A 11 -14.80 -16.74 4.15
CA HIS A 11 -13.47 -16.55 3.56
C HIS A 11 -13.52 -16.41 2.03
N SER A 12 -14.33 -17.23 1.35
CA SER A 12 -14.50 -17.12 -0.10
C SER A 12 -15.10 -15.76 -0.49
N LEU A 13 -16.10 -15.29 0.27
CA LEU A 13 -16.71 -13.99 0.05
C LEU A 13 -15.70 -12.85 0.30
N ALA A 14 -14.88 -12.97 1.34
CA ALA A 14 -13.82 -12.01 1.63
C ALA A 14 -12.77 -11.94 0.52
N LEU A 15 -12.36 -13.10 -0.02
CA LEU A 15 -11.35 -13.20 -1.07
C LEU A 15 -11.85 -12.71 -2.43
N VAL A 16 -13.09 -13.01 -2.80
CA VAL A 16 -13.62 -12.71 -4.14
C VAL A 16 -14.31 -11.35 -4.20
N VAL A 17 -15.10 -11.00 -3.18
CA VAL A 17 -16.02 -9.85 -3.23
C VAL A 17 -15.44 -8.67 -2.45
N TYR A 18 -15.47 -8.75 -1.12
CA TYR A 18 -15.14 -7.63 -0.26
C TYR A 18 -14.47 -8.09 1.03
N PRO A 19 -13.28 -7.57 1.38
CA PRO A 19 -12.52 -6.51 0.69
C PRO A 19 -11.62 -7.00 -0.47
N GLY A 20 -11.73 -8.25 -0.91
CA GLY A 20 -10.81 -8.90 -1.86
C GLY A 20 -10.93 -8.46 -3.34
N LEU A 21 -10.90 -9.43 -4.26
CA LEU A 21 -10.60 -9.22 -5.68
C LEU A 21 -11.45 -8.14 -6.35
N LEU A 22 -12.78 -8.18 -6.18
CA LEU A 22 -13.67 -7.21 -6.81
C LEU A 22 -13.36 -5.78 -6.35
N THR A 23 -13.15 -5.58 -5.06
CA THR A 23 -12.84 -4.26 -4.48
C THR A 23 -11.49 -3.76 -5.00
N ILE A 24 -10.48 -4.63 -5.04
CA ILE A 24 -9.16 -4.33 -5.61
C ILE A 24 -9.28 -3.91 -7.07
N LEU A 25 -10.04 -4.66 -7.88
CA LEU A 25 -10.21 -4.36 -9.30
C LEU A 25 -10.92 -3.02 -9.52
N VAL A 26 -12.04 -2.78 -8.84
CA VAL A 26 -12.81 -1.53 -8.99
C VAL A 26 -11.97 -0.32 -8.58
N PHE A 27 -11.37 -0.37 -7.38
CA PHE A 27 -10.55 0.73 -6.88
C PHE A 27 -9.28 0.94 -7.70
N GLY A 28 -8.58 -0.16 -8.01
CA GLY A 28 -7.32 -0.16 -8.74
C GLY A 28 -7.46 0.33 -10.17
N LEU A 29 -8.49 -0.13 -10.90
CA LEU A 29 -8.78 0.35 -12.25
C LEU A 29 -9.12 1.83 -12.25
N ALA A 30 -9.91 2.31 -11.30
CA ALA A 30 -10.26 3.73 -11.18
C ALA A 30 -9.01 4.58 -10.88
N ALA A 31 -8.26 4.23 -9.84
CA ALA A 31 -7.07 4.97 -9.42
C ALA A 31 -5.98 5.00 -10.50
N GLU A 32 -5.69 3.86 -11.13
CA GLU A 32 -4.72 3.77 -12.23
C GLU A 32 -5.17 4.55 -13.47
N SER A 33 -6.48 4.59 -13.77
CA SER A 33 -7.01 5.41 -14.86
C SER A 33 -6.82 6.90 -14.60
N VAL A 34 -7.09 7.37 -13.38
CA VAL A 34 -6.87 8.76 -12.97
C VAL A 34 -5.37 9.10 -13.01
N TRP A 35 -4.52 8.22 -12.45
CA TRP A 35 -3.07 8.38 -12.47
C TRP A 35 -2.54 8.56 -13.90
N ARG A 36 -2.98 7.73 -14.85
CA ARG A 36 -2.63 7.86 -16.27
C ARG A 36 -3.11 9.16 -16.87
N ARG A 37 -4.35 9.55 -16.56
CA ARG A 37 -4.92 10.79 -17.09
C ARG A 37 -4.09 12.01 -16.67
N VAL A 38 -3.59 11.99 -15.44
CA VAL A 38 -2.74 13.06 -14.86
C VAL A 38 -1.31 13.01 -15.40
N SER A 39 -0.72 11.82 -15.54
CA SER A 39 0.68 11.65 -15.95
C SER A 39 0.92 11.71 -17.46
N LEU A 40 -0.04 11.26 -18.28
CA LEU A 40 0.13 11.06 -19.72
C LEU A 40 -0.87 11.86 -20.57
N GLY A 41 -1.80 12.58 -19.94
CA GLY A 41 -2.74 13.48 -20.63
C GLY A 41 -3.87 12.80 -21.41
N GLY A 42 -3.94 11.47 -21.46
CA GLY A 42 -4.94 10.73 -22.23
C GLY A 42 -5.84 9.81 -21.39
N TRP A 43 -7.10 9.68 -21.78
CA TRP A 43 -7.97 8.58 -21.37
C TRP A 43 -7.78 7.42 -22.34
N TYR A 44 -7.47 6.22 -21.85
CA TYR A 44 -7.40 5.04 -22.71
C TYR A 44 -8.41 4.01 -22.22
N LEU A 45 -9.49 3.84 -22.99
CA LEU A 45 -10.49 2.79 -22.83
C LEU A 45 -10.13 1.53 -23.63
N ARG A 46 -8.91 1.43 -24.18
CA ARG A 46 -8.52 0.23 -24.91
C ARG A 46 -8.30 -0.88 -23.88
N ALA A 47 -9.23 -1.82 -23.87
CA ALA A 47 -9.15 -3.06 -23.12
C ALA A 47 -7.73 -3.63 -23.22
N PRO A 48 -7.20 -4.21 -22.13
CA PRO A 48 -5.92 -4.91 -22.21
C PRO A 48 -5.97 -5.81 -23.44
N THR A 49 -5.01 -5.64 -24.35
CA THR A 49 -4.77 -6.66 -25.37
C THR A 49 -4.74 -7.99 -24.62
N ARG A 50 -5.42 -9.00 -25.17
CA ARG A 50 -5.61 -10.34 -24.60
C ARG A 50 -4.27 -11.08 -24.44
N GLU A 51 -3.35 -10.48 -23.70
CA GLU A 51 -2.08 -11.00 -23.27
C GLU A 51 -2.41 -11.93 -22.09
N ARG A 52 -1.88 -13.15 -22.14
CA ARG A 52 -2.05 -14.10 -21.05
C ARG A 52 -1.53 -13.45 -19.76
N PRO A 53 -2.24 -13.58 -18.62
CA PRO A 53 -1.75 -13.05 -17.37
C PRO A 53 -0.37 -13.64 -17.11
N SER A 54 0.65 -12.79 -16.99
CA SER A 54 1.98 -13.26 -16.65
C SER A 54 1.95 -13.85 -15.24
N ALA A 55 2.84 -14.81 -14.95
CA ALA A 55 2.95 -15.38 -13.61
C ALA A 55 3.17 -14.28 -12.54
N VAL A 56 3.84 -13.18 -12.90
CA VAL A 56 4.01 -11.99 -12.04
C VAL A 56 2.65 -11.40 -11.65
N VAL A 57 1.79 -11.10 -12.62
CA VAL A 57 0.48 -10.48 -12.37
C VAL A 57 -0.42 -11.41 -11.56
N ALA A 58 -0.36 -12.72 -11.81
CA ALA A 58 -1.09 -13.70 -11.01
C ALA A 58 -0.62 -13.72 -9.55
N THR A 59 0.70 -13.71 -9.30
CA THR A 59 1.28 -13.64 -7.95
C THR A 59 0.91 -12.34 -7.25
N VAL A 60 1.03 -11.20 -7.94
CA VAL A 60 0.64 -9.89 -7.39
C VAL A 60 -0.85 -9.84 -7.08
N ALA A 61 -1.71 -10.42 -7.93
CA ALA A 61 -3.14 -10.50 -7.67
C ALA A 61 -3.45 -11.34 -6.42
N LEU A 62 -2.83 -12.52 -6.30
CA LEU A 62 -2.98 -13.38 -5.13
C LEU A 62 -2.55 -12.67 -3.84
N PHE A 63 -1.40 -12.01 -3.87
CA PHE A 63 -0.85 -11.28 -2.74
C PHE A 63 -1.68 -10.04 -2.39
N ALA A 64 -2.17 -9.29 -3.37
CA ALA A 64 -3.07 -8.16 -3.18
C ALA A 64 -4.37 -8.59 -2.50
N VAL A 65 -4.96 -9.71 -2.94
CA VAL A 65 -6.17 -10.30 -2.32
C VAL A 65 -5.88 -10.72 -0.87
N LEU A 66 -4.77 -11.41 -0.64
CA LEU A 66 -4.38 -11.84 0.70
C LEU A 66 -4.24 -10.64 1.63
N VAL A 67 -3.58 -9.57 1.18
CA VAL A 67 -3.42 -8.32 1.95
C VAL A 67 -4.75 -7.64 2.20
N ALA A 68 -5.61 -7.54 1.19
CA ALA A 68 -6.91 -6.88 1.32
C ALA A 68 -7.77 -7.51 2.42
N VAL A 69 -7.75 -8.83 2.53
CA VAL A 69 -8.47 -9.56 3.59
C VAL A 69 -7.90 -9.30 4.99
N GLN A 70 -6.62 -8.94 5.11
CA GLN A 70 -6.00 -8.57 6.40
C GLN A 70 -6.39 -7.15 6.86
N LEU A 71 -7.00 -6.33 6.01
CA LEU A 71 -7.33 -4.94 6.33
C LEU A 71 -8.45 -4.84 7.37
N ALA A 72 -8.48 -3.71 8.09
CA ALA A 72 -9.60 -3.33 8.95
C ALA A 72 -10.78 -2.78 8.13
N ALA A 73 -11.06 -3.33 6.95
CA ALA A 73 -12.23 -2.96 6.19
C ALA A 73 -13.51 -3.26 7.04
N PRO A 74 -14.45 -2.31 7.22
CA PRO A 74 -15.67 -2.54 8.00
C PRO A 74 -16.52 -3.63 7.38
N PHE A 75 -17.21 -4.45 8.18
CA PHE A 75 -17.94 -5.62 7.66
C PHE A 75 -17.09 -6.62 6.85
N ASN A 76 -15.76 -6.61 7.02
CA ASN A 76 -14.91 -7.67 6.48
C ASN A 76 -15.39 -9.02 7.06
N PRO A 77 -15.76 -10.00 6.20
CA PRO A 77 -16.26 -11.29 6.66
C PRO A 77 -15.24 -12.10 7.47
N VAL A 78 -13.95 -11.80 7.36
CA VAL A 78 -12.90 -12.47 8.14
C VAL A 78 -12.82 -11.91 9.56
N PRO A 79 -12.90 -12.78 10.59
CA PRO A 79 -12.81 -12.38 11.99
C PRO A 79 -11.60 -11.49 12.29
N SER A 80 -11.76 -10.54 13.20
CA SER A 80 -10.65 -9.66 13.65
C SER A 80 -9.49 -10.43 14.28
N ALA A 81 -9.77 -11.55 14.93
CA ALA A 81 -8.76 -12.40 15.55
C ALA A 81 -7.82 -13.07 14.54
N GLU A 82 -8.26 -13.26 13.30
CA GLU A 82 -7.52 -13.93 12.23
C GLU A 82 -6.73 -12.95 11.36
N ARG A 83 -6.94 -11.64 11.54
CA ARG A 83 -6.28 -10.59 10.76
C ARG A 83 -4.94 -10.18 11.39
N ASN A 84 -3.92 -10.10 10.55
CA ASN A 84 -2.55 -9.79 10.97
C ASN A 84 -1.88 -8.79 10.01
N LEU A 85 -1.53 -7.62 10.56
CA LEU A 85 -0.89 -6.56 9.78
C LEU A 85 0.55 -6.86 9.38
N ILE A 86 1.27 -7.70 10.11
CA ILE A 86 2.60 -8.15 9.69
C ILE A 86 2.48 -9.00 8.43
N VAL A 87 1.47 -9.87 8.36
CA VAL A 87 1.21 -10.68 7.15
C VAL A 87 0.90 -9.74 5.99
N ALA A 88 0.01 -8.76 6.18
CA ALA A 88 -0.28 -7.74 5.17
C ALA A 88 0.98 -7.01 4.68
N ALA A 89 1.79 -6.49 5.61
CA ALA A 89 2.99 -5.73 5.30
C ALA A 89 4.06 -6.57 4.58
N THR A 90 4.26 -7.80 5.06
CA THR A 90 5.25 -8.74 4.51
C THR A 90 4.85 -9.17 3.10
N VAL A 91 3.58 -9.50 2.88
CA VAL A 91 3.07 -9.90 1.56
C VAL A 91 3.15 -8.73 0.57
N LEU A 92 2.81 -7.50 0.98
CA LEU A 92 3.00 -6.29 0.18
C LEU A 92 4.48 -6.00 -0.13
N ALA A 93 5.39 -6.25 0.82
CA ALA A 93 6.82 -6.14 0.55
C ALA A 93 7.23 -7.13 -0.55
N PHE A 94 6.76 -8.38 -0.45
CA PHE A 94 7.03 -9.40 -1.46
C PHE A 94 6.48 -9.08 -2.84
N THR A 95 5.38 -8.36 -3.00
CA THR A 95 4.89 -7.98 -4.34
C THR A 95 5.91 -7.13 -5.10
N VAL A 96 6.58 -6.20 -4.41
CA VAL A 96 7.62 -5.33 -5.01
C VAL A 96 8.80 -6.15 -5.51
N TRP A 97 9.20 -7.17 -4.74
CA TRP A 97 10.29 -8.08 -5.08
C TRP A 97 9.91 -9.10 -6.15
N ALA A 98 8.69 -9.60 -6.14
CA ALA A 98 8.18 -10.50 -7.18
C ALA A 98 8.18 -9.81 -8.55
N GLU A 99 7.82 -8.53 -8.60
CA GLU A 99 7.98 -7.73 -9.82
C GLU A 99 9.45 -7.57 -10.18
N LEU A 100 10.33 -7.24 -9.23
CA LEU A 100 11.75 -6.97 -9.49
C LEU A 100 12.53 -8.22 -9.94
N ALA A 101 12.34 -9.36 -9.29
CA ALA A 101 13.01 -10.62 -9.60
C ALA A 101 12.62 -11.20 -10.97
N LEU A 102 11.44 -10.85 -11.47
CA LEU A 102 10.92 -11.33 -12.75
C LEU A 102 11.03 -10.27 -13.87
N THR A 103 11.53 -9.06 -13.57
CA THR A 103 11.80 -7.96 -14.52
C THR A 103 13.16 -7.29 -14.26
N VAL A 104 14.21 -8.09 -14.03
CA VAL A 104 15.54 -7.64 -13.56
C VAL A 104 16.18 -6.57 -14.45
N ASP A 105 15.90 -6.59 -15.76
CA ASP A 105 16.52 -5.68 -16.75
C ASP A 105 16.05 -4.21 -16.64
N PHE A 106 15.05 -3.90 -15.81
CA PHE A 106 14.35 -2.60 -15.82
C PHE A 106 14.47 -1.78 -14.53
N VAL A 107 15.35 -2.16 -13.59
CA VAL A 107 15.50 -1.43 -12.32
C VAL A 107 16.93 -0.93 -12.14
N PRO A 108 17.23 0.35 -12.45
CA PRO A 108 18.60 0.86 -12.42
C PRO A 108 19.11 1.25 -11.03
N ASP A 109 18.32 1.10 -9.95
CA ASP A 109 18.81 1.33 -8.58
C ASP A 109 18.06 0.46 -7.55
N PRO A 110 18.35 -0.86 -7.49
CA PRO A 110 17.70 -1.77 -6.54
C PRO A 110 18.02 -1.42 -5.08
N GLY A 111 19.17 -0.77 -4.82
CA GLY A 111 19.56 -0.33 -3.48
C GLY A 111 18.63 0.74 -2.91
N LEU A 112 18.21 1.70 -3.74
CA LEU A 112 17.27 2.74 -3.32
C LEU A 112 15.89 2.15 -3.00
N LEU A 113 15.41 1.20 -3.81
CA LEU A 113 14.14 0.51 -3.53
C LEU A 113 14.19 -0.29 -2.22
N LEU A 114 15.30 -0.99 -1.96
CA LEU A 114 15.51 -1.71 -0.71
C LEU A 114 15.46 -0.76 0.49
N LEU A 115 16.16 0.38 0.41
CA LEU A 115 16.13 1.41 1.45
C LEU A 115 14.71 1.93 1.70
N VAL A 116 13.99 2.28 0.63
CA VAL A 116 12.59 2.75 0.73
C VAL A 116 11.68 1.67 1.33
N GLN A 117 11.88 0.41 0.96
CA GLN A 117 11.13 -0.72 1.52
C GLN A 117 11.36 -0.87 3.03
N PHE A 118 12.61 -0.75 3.49
CA PHE A 118 12.92 -0.76 4.92
C PHE A 118 12.32 0.45 5.65
N CYS A 119 12.42 1.64 5.08
CA CYS A 119 11.78 2.85 5.63
C CYS A 119 10.25 2.70 5.72
N TRP A 120 9.62 2.07 4.73
CA TRP A 120 8.20 1.79 4.73
C TRP A 120 7.82 0.74 5.78
N LEU A 121 8.60 -0.33 5.92
CA LEU A 121 8.37 -1.34 6.98
C LEU A 121 8.50 -0.71 8.37
N LEU A 122 9.46 0.18 8.58
CA LEU A 122 9.57 0.97 9.82
C LEU A 122 8.32 1.82 10.04
N ALA A 123 7.78 2.47 9.00
CA ALA A 123 6.55 3.24 9.10
C ALA A 123 5.33 2.38 9.47
N VAL A 124 5.28 1.14 8.99
CA VAL A 124 4.20 0.19 9.31
C VAL A 124 4.33 -0.36 10.73
N LEU A 125 5.54 -0.71 11.16
CA LEU A 125 5.79 -1.36 12.44
C LEU A 125 5.91 -0.38 13.61
N GLY A 126 6.38 0.85 13.38
CA GLY A 126 6.59 1.86 14.41
C GLY A 126 5.39 2.07 15.35
N PRO A 127 4.17 2.27 14.82
CA PRO A 127 2.96 2.40 15.63
C PRO A 127 2.57 1.13 16.42
N ALA A 128 3.08 -0.04 16.02
CA ALA A 128 2.75 -1.34 16.62
C ALA A 128 3.69 -1.73 17.78
N VAL A 129 4.79 -1.00 17.98
CA VAL A 129 5.78 -1.32 19.02
C VAL A 129 5.19 -1.20 20.43
N GLN A 130 4.37 -0.19 20.69
CA GLN A 130 3.79 0.05 22.02
C GLN A 130 2.54 -0.74 22.38
N PRO A 131 1.53 -0.89 21.49
CA PRO A 131 0.35 -1.69 21.84
C PRO A 131 0.66 -3.19 21.97
N GLU A 132 1.90 -3.62 21.67
CA GLU A 132 2.36 -5.01 21.61
C GLU A 132 1.40 -5.94 20.84
N SER A 133 0.60 -5.33 19.96
CA SER A 133 -0.51 -5.96 19.27
C SER A 133 -0.45 -5.60 17.81
N LEU A 134 -0.51 -6.64 16.99
CA LEU A 134 -0.44 -6.57 15.55
C LEU A 134 -1.83 -6.64 14.91
N ARG A 135 -2.86 -6.58 15.75
CA ARG A 135 -4.25 -6.61 15.34
C ARG A 135 -4.67 -5.21 14.87
N PRO A 136 -5.29 -5.10 13.68
CA PRO A 136 -5.72 -3.82 13.14
C PRO A 136 -6.59 -2.98 14.09
N GLN A 137 -7.44 -3.65 14.88
CA GLN A 137 -8.43 -3.01 15.74
C GLN A 137 -7.81 -2.44 17.02
N VAL A 138 -6.73 -3.06 17.51
CA VAL A 138 -6.05 -2.60 18.75
C VAL A 138 -5.22 -1.36 18.44
N LEU A 139 -4.59 -1.30 17.26
CA LEU A 139 -3.73 -0.21 16.83
C LEU A 139 -4.43 1.16 16.73
N GLY A 140 -5.72 1.22 16.42
CA GLY A 140 -6.45 2.50 16.39
C GLY A 140 -7.36 2.79 17.57
N ASN A 141 -7.76 1.79 18.37
CA ASN A 141 -8.45 2.07 19.63
C ASN A 141 -7.52 2.65 20.70
N VAL A 142 -6.21 2.48 20.55
CA VAL A 142 -5.21 3.17 21.37
C VAL A 142 -5.04 4.61 20.83
N LEU A 143 -6.03 5.45 21.15
CA LEU A 143 -5.93 6.92 21.14
C LEU A 143 -5.18 7.38 22.40
N VAL A 144 -3.98 6.84 22.62
CA VAL A 144 -3.08 7.38 23.64
C VAL A 144 -2.46 8.64 23.03
N PRO A 145 -2.74 9.86 23.56
CA PRO A 145 -2.29 11.10 22.94
C PRO A 145 -0.77 11.16 22.78
N SER A 146 -0.01 10.52 23.67
CA SER A 146 1.44 10.42 23.60
C SER A 146 1.97 9.53 22.47
N LEU A 147 1.13 8.70 21.84
CA LEU A 147 1.46 7.94 20.62
C LEU A 147 1.15 8.70 19.31
N LEU A 148 0.46 9.83 19.39
CA LEU A 148 0.07 10.61 18.23
C LEU A 148 1.27 11.12 17.42
N PRO A 149 2.36 11.64 18.02
CA PRO A 149 3.54 12.06 17.27
C PRO A 149 4.17 10.92 16.46
N VAL A 150 4.27 9.72 17.06
CA VAL A 150 4.76 8.50 16.38
C VAL A 150 3.85 8.17 15.19
N LYS A 151 2.52 8.12 15.41
CA LYS A 151 1.55 7.82 14.35
C LYS A 151 1.64 8.82 13.19
N VAL A 152 1.75 10.12 13.47
CA VAL A 152 1.86 11.16 12.43
C VAL A 152 3.17 11.02 11.67
N ALA A 153 4.30 10.87 12.36
CA ALA A 153 5.61 10.77 11.72
C ALA A 153 5.73 9.49 10.87
N SER A 154 5.25 8.35 11.39
CA SER A 154 5.13 7.10 10.65
C SER A 154 4.17 7.22 9.46
N GLY A 155 3.03 7.91 9.61
CA GLY A 155 2.07 8.13 8.52
C GLY A 155 2.68 8.95 7.37
N ILE A 156 3.41 10.02 7.69
CA ILE A 156 4.13 10.80 6.68
C ILE A 156 5.19 9.94 6.00
N LEU A 157 5.99 9.18 6.76
CA LEU A 157 7.02 8.31 6.19
C LEU A 157 6.40 7.25 5.27
N TYR A 158 5.26 6.67 5.65
CA TYR A 158 4.49 5.73 4.82
C TYR A 158 4.15 6.37 3.47
N LEU A 159 3.50 7.54 3.48
CA LEU A 159 3.09 8.25 2.26
C LEU A 159 4.27 8.68 1.39
N LEU A 160 5.42 8.99 1.98
CA LEU A 160 6.65 9.30 1.25
C LEU A 160 7.22 8.07 0.54
N CYS A 161 7.07 6.87 1.09
CA CYS A 161 7.65 5.65 0.52
C CYS A 161 6.80 5.05 -0.59
N VAL A 162 5.46 5.10 -0.47
CA VAL A 162 4.54 4.40 -1.38
C VAL A 162 4.69 4.79 -2.86
N PRO A 163 4.87 6.06 -3.27
CA PRO A 163 5.04 6.40 -4.68
C PRO A 163 6.22 5.70 -5.34
N ALA A 164 7.31 5.49 -4.60
CA ALA A 164 8.47 4.73 -5.07
C ALA A 164 8.20 3.23 -5.09
N LEU A 165 7.53 2.66 -4.09
CA LEU A 165 7.14 1.24 -4.06
C LEU A 165 6.16 0.89 -5.20
N MET A 166 5.25 1.81 -5.52
CA MET A 166 4.32 1.68 -6.64
C MET A 166 4.93 2.11 -7.98
N ARG A 167 6.23 2.45 -8.04
CA ARG A 167 6.93 2.83 -9.29
C ARG A 167 6.22 3.95 -10.06
N MET A 168 5.66 4.95 -9.37
CA MET A 168 4.93 6.08 -9.99
C MET A 168 5.85 7.05 -10.73
N TRP A 169 7.16 6.86 -10.67
CA TRP A 169 8.15 7.66 -11.35
C TRP A 169 9.19 6.71 -11.96
N PRO A 170 9.74 7.03 -13.13
CA PRO A 170 10.57 6.09 -13.86
C PRO A 170 11.87 5.87 -13.09
N LEU A 171 12.04 4.66 -12.57
CA LEU A 171 13.34 4.23 -12.09
C LEU A 171 14.26 4.05 -13.30
N ALA A 172 13.79 3.44 -14.41
CA ALA A 172 14.54 3.26 -15.66
C ALA A 172 14.63 4.51 -16.56
N PRO A 173 15.76 4.76 -17.25
CA PRO A 173 15.75 5.59 -18.44
C PRO A 173 14.83 4.94 -19.50
N PRO A 174 14.06 5.70 -20.29
CA PRO A 174 13.17 5.13 -21.29
C PRO A 174 13.98 4.39 -22.36
N ALA A 175 14.09 3.07 -22.22
CA ALA A 175 14.47 2.21 -23.32
C ALA A 175 13.35 2.29 -24.36
N ASP A 176 13.68 2.86 -25.52
CA ASP A 176 12.81 3.15 -26.65
C ASP A 176 11.65 4.13 -26.41
N ARG A 177 11.81 5.35 -26.97
CA ARG A 177 10.76 6.37 -27.19
C ARG A 177 9.52 5.86 -27.96
N ARG A 178 9.57 4.64 -28.52
CA ARG A 178 8.49 4.01 -29.29
C ARG A 178 7.54 3.15 -28.46
N SER A 179 7.87 2.82 -27.21
CA SER A 179 6.95 2.12 -26.32
C SER A 179 5.98 3.12 -25.68
N ARG A 180 4.73 3.16 -26.15
CA ARG A 180 3.69 3.94 -25.46
C ARG A 180 3.52 3.39 -24.04
N PRO A 181 3.41 4.24 -23.00
CA PRO A 181 3.23 3.79 -21.63
C PRO A 181 1.94 2.97 -21.47
N ARG A 182 2.09 1.65 -21.32
CA ARG A 182 1.01 0.65 -21.29
C ARG A 182 0.34 0.54 -19.92
N PHE A 183 -0.87 -0.03 -19.95
CA PHE A 183 -1.59 -0.70 -18.85
C PHE A 183 -0.71 -1.25 -17.71
N ASP A 184 -0.60 -0.68 -16.51
CA ASP A 184 0.22 -1.30 -15.45
C ASP A 184 -0.71 -2.03 -14.49
N THR A 185 -1.00 -3.28 -14.83
CA THR A 185 -1.92 -4.13 -14.08
C THR A 185 -1.41 -4.41 -12.67
N ALA A 186 -0.10 -4.52 -12.48
CA ALA A 186 0.46 -4.82 -11.17
C ALA A 186 0.34 -3.61 -10.23
N ARG A 187 0.63 -2.40 -10.72
CA ARG A 187 0.33 -1.16 -9.97
C ARG A 187 -1.18 -1.00 -9.71
N ALA A 188 -2.03 -1.30 -10.69
CA ALA A 188 -3.48 -1.27 -10.54
C ALA A 188 -3.95 -2.11 -9.34
N LEU A 189 -3.46 -3.35 -9.24
CA LEU A 189 -3.79 -4.28 -8.15
C LEU A 189 -3.26 -3.82 -6.78
N CYS A 190 -2.18 -3.05 -6.74
CA CYS A 190 -1.55 -2.59 -5.52
C CYS A 190 -2.19 -1.33 -4.90
N TRP A 191 -2.96 -0.54 -5.66
CA TRP A 191 -3.59 0.69 -5.14
C TRP A 191 -4.41 0.47 -3.87
N PHE A 192 -5.36 -0.47 -3.91
CA PHE A 192 -6.23 -0.72 -2.77
C PHE A 192 -5.47 -1.31 -1.57
N PRO A 193 -4.62 -2.34 -1.72
CA PRO A 193 -3.76 -2.84 -0.63
C PRO A 193 -2.93 -1.76 0.07
N TYR A 194 -2.22 -0.90 -0.66
CA TYR A 194 -1.42 0.17 -0.03
C TYR A 194 -2.30 1.23 0.64
N CYS A 195 -3.31 1.75 -0.06
CA CYS A 195 -4.15 2.82 0.49
C CYS A 195 -5.00 2.32 1.68
N GLY A 196 -5.54 1.11 1.56
CA GLY A 196 -6.33 0.47 2.60
C GLY A 196 -5.51 0.05 3.81
N LEU A 197 -4.24 -0.34 3.62
CA LEU A 197 -3.31 -0.59 4.72
C LEU A 197 -3.00 0.71 5.49
N PHE A 198 -2.81 1.83 4.79
CA PHE A 198 -2.68 3.13 5.46
C PHE A 198 -3.92 3.48 6.30
N ALA A 199 -5.11 3.38 5.70
CA ALA A 199 -6.37 3.63 6.43
C ALA A 199 -6.49 2.70 7.64
N THR A 200 -6.10 1.43 7.49
CA THR A 200 -6.10 0.45 8.57
C THR A 200 -5.11 0.78 9.70
N LEU A 201 -3.90 1.24 9.38
CA LEU A 201 -2.86 1.48 10.39
C LEU A 201 -3.10 2.76 11.19
N PHE A 202 -3.50 3.83 10.50
CA PHE A 202 -3.55 5.16 11.10
C PHE A 202 -4.96 5.58 11.49
N PHE A 203 -5.99 4.97 10.90
CA PHE A 203 -7.40 5.32 11.10
C PHE A 203 -8.32 4.09 11.02
N PRO A 204 -8.06 2.97 11.75
CA PRO A 204 -8.87 1.77 11.60
C PRO A 204 -10.30 2.07 12.02
N PRO A 205 -11.28 1.71 11.19
CA PRO A 205 -12.67 1.83 11.54
C PRO A 205 -13.06 0.73 12.55
N SER A 206 -14.08 0.99 13.35
CA SER A 206 -14.76 -0.04 14.13
C SER A 206 -15.48 -1.02 13.18
N ALA A 207 -15.51 -2.30 13.55
CA ALA A 207 -16.02 -3.36 12.69
C ALA A 207 -17.52 -3.21 12.36
N ASP A 208 -18.30 -2.66 13.29
CA ASP A 208 -19.76 -2.56 13.24
C ASP A 208 -20.27 -1.14 12.90
N ASP A 209 -19.39 -0.21 12.52
CA ASP A 209 -19.77 1.17 12.23
C ASP A 209 -20.02 1.37 10.72
N ALA A 210 -21.28 1.60 10.36
CA ALA A 210 -21.68 1.95 9.00
C ALA A 210 -21.02 3.26 8.51
N LEU A 211 -20.82 4.24 9.40
CA LEU A 211 -20.05 5.45 9.08
C LEU A 211 -18.55 5.13 8.93
N GLY A 212 -18.09 4.04 9.54
CA GLY A 212 -16.77 3.47 9.37
C GLY A 212 -16.47 3.10 7.91
N VAL A 213 -17.48 2.67 7.14
CA VAL A 213 -17.32 2.39 5.70
C VAL A 213 -16.97 3.66 4.95
N LEU A 214 -17.74 4.73 5.16
CA LEU A 214 -17.51 6.01 4.51
C LEU A 214 -16.15 6.59 4.89
N ARG A 215 -15.75 6.49 6.16
CA ARG A 215 -14.44 6.95 6.64
C ARG A 215 -13.30 6.14 6.03
N PHE A 216 -13.39 4.82 6.06
CA PHE A 216 -12.35 3.94 5.52
C PHE A 216 -12.12 4.20 4.04
N PHE A 217 -13.18 4.21 3.23
CA PHE A 217 -13.06 4.48 1.80
C PHE A 217 -12.71 5.93 1.51
N GLY A 218 -13.22 6.88 2.28
CA GLY A 218 -12.85 8.29 2.18
C GLY A 218 -11.36 8.52 2.40
N ILE A 219 -10.78 7.91 3.43
CA ILE A 219 -9.34 7.99 3.73
C ILE A 219 -8.55 7.25 2.65
N THR A 220 -8.97 6.05 2.26
CA THR A 220 -8.32 5.27 1.19
C THR A 220 -8.27 6.07 -0.12
N LEU A 221 -9.35 6.76 -0.47
CA LEU A 221 -9.43 7.63 -1.65
C LEU A 221 -8.57 8.89 -1.50
N ALA A 222 -8.57 9.52 -0.33
CA ALA A 222 -7.72 10.68 -0.03
C ALA A 222 -6.23 10.33 -0.14
N VAL A 223 -5.83 9.16 0.36
CA VAL A 223 -4.47 8.63 0.22
C VAL A 223 -4.15 8.40 -1.25
N ALA A 224 -5.02 7.74 -2.01
CA ALA A 224 -4.81 7.54 -3.43
C ALA A 224 -4.63 8.88 -4.18
N ALA A 225 -5.47 9.87 -3.88
CA ALA A 225 -5.34 11.21 -4.45
C ALA A 225 -4.00 11.87 -4.08
N ALA A 226 -3.59 11.78 -2.81
CA ALA A 226 -2.30 12.31 -2.35
C ALA A 226 -1.12 11.65 -3.07
N LEU A 227 -1.16 10.33 -3.27
CA LEU A 227 -0.14 9.59 -4.01
C LEU A 227 -0.11 9.98 -5.49
N ILE A 228 -1.27 10.16 -6.12
CA ILE A 228 -1.37 10.65 -7.51
C ILE A 228 -0.74 12.04 -7.63
N VAL A 229 -1.05 12.96 -6.69
CA VAL A 229 -0.48 14.31 -6.69
C VAL A 229 1.04 14.26 -6.47
N ALA A 230 1.51 13.46 -5.50
CA ALA A 230 2.93 13.28 -5.21
C ALA A 230 3.69 12.70 -6.41
N GLY A 231 3.17 11.63 -7.01
CA GLY A 231 3.74 11.02 -8.21
C GLY A 231 3.78 12.00 -9.39
N ALA A 232 2.72 12.78 -9.60
CA ALA A 232 2.68 13.77 -10.68
C ALA A 232 3.69 14.89 -10.46
N ALA A 233 3.87 15.36 -9.22
CA ALA A 233 4.90 16.32 -8.86
C ALA A 233 6.31 15.75 -9.07
N MET A 234 6.53 14.47 -8.74
CA MET A 234 7.80 13.77 -9.00
C MET A 234 8.11 13.66 -10.48
N LEU A 235 7.14 13.27 -11.30
CA LEU A 235 7.29 13.19 -12.75
C LEU A 235 7.74 14.53 -13.36
N ARG A 236 7.19 15.64 -12.87
CA ARG A 236 7.55 16.99 -13.31
C ARG A 236 8.99 17.39 -12.94
N ARG A 237 9.51 16.88 -11.81
CA ARG A 237 10.87 17.20 -11.32
C ARG A 237 11.96 16.38 -12.00
N GLY A 238 11.61 15.25 -12.61
CA GLY A 238 12.54 14.35 -13.28
C GLY A 238 13.21 13.34 -12.35
N PRO A 239 13.75 12.24 -12.91
CA PRO A 239 14.22 11.09 -12.12
C PRO A 239 15.45 11.40 -11.27
N ASP A 240 16.41 12.18 -11.75
CA ASP A 240 17.64 12.39 -10.97
C ASP A 240 17.39 13.26 -9.73
N ALA A 241 16.55 14.30 -9.87
CA ALA A 241 16.15 15.16 -8.76
C ALA A 241 15.41 14.39 -7.68
N VAL A 242 14.50 13.49 -8.06
CA VAL A 242 13.71 12.71 -7.10
C VAL A 242 14.56 11.61 -6.45
N ARG A 243 15.52 10.97 -7.16
CA ARG A 243 16.49 10.04 -6.53
C ARG A 243 17.35 10.76 -5.50
N GLY A 244 17.84 11.95 -5.84
CA GLY A 244 18.57 12.81 -4.90
C GLY A 244 17.73 13.16 -3.67
N LEU A 245 16.44 13.49 -3.86
CA LEU A 245 15.52 13.78 -2.77
C LEU A 245 15.30 12.57 -1.86
N TYR A 246 15.04 11.38 -2.40
CA TYR A 246 14.84 10.17 -1.58
C TYR A 246 16.06 9.84 -0.74
N ARG A 247 17.27 9.86 -1.34
CA ARG A 247 18.52 9.60 -0.63
C ARG A 247 18.78 10.62 0.49
N ARG A 248 18.44 11.89 0.27
CA ARG A 248 18.70 12.99 1.23
C ARG A 248 17.61 13.21 2.26
N ALA A 249 16.36 12.82 1.98
CA ALA A 249 15.22 13.16 2.84
C ALA A 249 14.61 11.93 3.52
N VAL A 250 14.44 10.81 2.81
CA VAL A 250 13.70 9.66 3.36
C VAL A 250 14.52 8.91 4.41
N ALA A 251 15.81 8.68 4.17
CA ALA A 251 16.69 8.04 5.16
C ALA A 251 16.80 8.82 6.48
N PRO A 252 17.12 10.14 6.49
CA PRO A 252 17.18 10.88 7.75
C PRO A 252 15.81 11.04 8.41
N TYR A 253 14.73 11.17 7.63
CA TYR A 253 13.39 11.20 8.21
C TYR A 253 13.03 9.86 8.87
N ALA A 254 13.39 8.73 8.25
CA ALA A 254 13.22 7.42 8.85
C ALA A 254 14.03 7.25 10.14
N ALA A 255 15.26 7.77 10.18
CA ALA A 255 16.06 7.80 11.41
C ALA A 255 15.39 8.63 12.52
N ALA A 256 14.82 9.79 12.17
CA ALA A 256 14.05 10.61 13.11
C ALA A 256 12.80 9.86 13.61
N VAL A 257 12.05 9.19 12.74
CA VAL A 257 10.90 8.35 13.13
C VAL A 257 11.35 7.24 14.09
N LEU A 258 12.44 6.54 13.78
CA LEU A 258 13.00 5.51 14.65
C LEU A 258 13.36 6.06 16.03
N PHE A 259 14.01 7.22 16.08
CA PHE A 259 14.38 7.89 17.33
C PHE A 259 13.14 8.24 18.16
N VAL A 260 12.09 8.78 17.54
CA VAL A 260 10.82 9.09 18.21
C VAL A 260 10.17 7.81 18.73
N VAL A 261 10.16 6.72 17.96
CA VAL A 261 9.62 5.41 18.40
C VAL A 261 10.38 4.90 19.63
N VAL A 262 11.73 4.95 19.60
CA VAL A 262 12.58 4.48 20.72
C VAL A 262 12.35 5.32 21.98
N ILE A 263 12.38 6.66 21.87
CA ILE A 263 12.12 7.55 23.01
C ILE A 263 10.74 7.31 23.59
N THR A 264 9.73 7.23 22.73
CA THR A 264 8.35 7.04 23.18
C THR A 264 8.21 5.69 23.89
N SER A 265 8.86 4.63 23.39
CA SER A 265 8.92 3.32 24.04
C SER A 265 9.60 3.36 25.42
N VAL A 266 10.70 4.08 25.56
CA VAL A 266 11.40 4.24 26.86
C VAL A 266 10.57 5.05 27.85
N LEU A 267 9.90 6.12 27.41
CA LEU A 267 9.10 6.99 28.29
C LEU A 267 7.80 6.35 28.80
N MET A 268 7.32 5.29 28.15
CA MET A 268 6.09 4.59 28.55
C MET A 268 6.33 3.28 29.29
N ARG A 269 7.58 2.86 29.45
CA ARG A 269 7.99 1.75 30.33
C ARG A 269 8.22 2.27 31.74
#